data_AF-L9ZXH1-F1
#
_entry.id   AF-L9ZXH1-F1
#
_cell.length_a   1.000
_cell.length_b   1.000
_cell.length_c   1.000
_cell.angle_alpha   90.00
_cell.angle_beta   90.00
_cell.angle_gamma   90.00
#
_symmetry.space_group_name_H-M   'P 1'
#
loop_
_entity.id
_entity.type
_entity.pdbx_description
1 polymer ?
#
loop_
_entity_poly.entity_id
_entity_poly.type
_entity_poly.pdbx_seq_one_letter_code
_entity_poly.pdbx_strand_id
1 'polypeptide(L)'
;MTSGPVSAETTRPSRDETAPLGIKILCVVTVLLAASTIFFGLVRVIVGLSTISTAGLGSAIVRPAGVATITGLLSLVLSVGQIIVAFGLWALKPWAWAWSLALYGLIGLHWYGQGNLVVTVLLGVMVYIASKKEYYH
;
A
#
# COMPACT_ATOMS: atom_id res chain seq x y z
N MET A 1 -41.89 -5.04 -52.17
CA MET A 1 -40.93 -5.66 -51.22
C MET A 1 -39.90 -4.60 -50.88
N THR A 2 -40.09 -3.89 -49.77
CA THR A 2 -39.23 -2.79 -49.33
C THR A 2 -38.26 -3.32 -48.28
N SER A 3 -36.97 -3.30 -48.63
CA SER A 3 -35.84 -3.59 -47.75
C SER A 3 -35.90 -2.72 -46.50
N GLY A 4 -36.05 -3.32 -45.33
CA GLY A 4 -35.97 -2.63 -44.04
C GLY A 4 -34.54 -2.14 -43.75
N PRO A 5 -34.37 -1.05 -42.98
CA PRO A 5 -33.05 -0.55 -42.59
C PRO A 5 -32.37 -1.57 -41.66
N VAL A 6 -31.17 -2.01 -42.06
CA VAL A 6 -30.26 -2.76 -41.21
C VAL A 6 -29.77 -1.82 -40.12
N SER A 7 -30.33 -1.95 -38.92
CA SER A 7 -29.81 -1.29 -37.72
C SER A 7 -28.39 -1.78 -37.51
N ALA A 8 -27.42 -0.90 -37.78
CA ALA A 8 -26.03 -1.12 -37.41
C ALA A 8 -25.97 -1.16 -35.88
N GLU A 9 -26.07 -2.37 -35.33
CA GLU A 9 -25.78 -2.63 -33.93
C GLU A 9 -24.30 -2.36 -33.72
N THR A 10 -23.99 -1.12 -33.36
CA THR A 10 -22.67 -0.73 -32.88
C THR A 10 -22.44 -1.50 -31.59
N THR A 11 -21.89 -2.69 -31.69
CA THR A 11 -21.34 -3.45 -30.59
C THR A 11 -20.24 -2.58 -29.98
N ARG A 12 -20.59 -1.76 -28.98
CA ARG A 12 -19.59 -1.12 -28.13
C ARG A 12 -18.74 -2.27 -27.60
N PRO A 13 -17.40 -2.25 -27.78
CA PRO A 13 -16.56 -3.25 -27.16
C PRO A 13 -16.90 -3.24 -25.66
N SER A 14 -17.40 -4.37 -25.17
CA SER A 14 -17.64 -4.61 -23.76
C SER A 14 -16.33 -4.27 -23.08
N ARG A 15 -16.33 -3.15 -22.35
CA ARG A 15 -15.17 -2.67 -21.62
C ARG A 15 -14.84 -3.76 -20.62
N ASP A 16 -13.81 -4.56 -20.93
CA ASP A 16 -13.39 -5.66 -20.08
C ASP A 16 -13.34 -5.16 -18.63
N GLU A 17 -14.09 -5.84 -17.78
CA GLU A 17 -14.35 -5.54 -16.36
C GLU A 17 -13.10 -5.80 -15.50
N THR A 18 -11.93 -5.66 -16.11
CA THR A 18 -10.63 -6.05 -15.56
C THR A 18 -9.85 -4.78 -15.23
N ALA A 19 -9.22 -4.74 -14.06
CA ALA A 19 -8.48 -3.57 -13.61
C ALA A 19 -7.45 -3.10 -14.67
N PRO A 20 -7.41 -1.78 -14.98
CA PRO A 20 -6.48 -1.23 -15.96
C PRO A 20 -5.03 -1.58 -15.58
N LEU A 21 -4.20 -1.77 -16.59
CA LEU A 21 -2.85 -2.34 -16.47
C LEU A 21 -1.97 -1.55 -15.46
N GLY A 22 -2.16 -0.23 -15.36
CA GLY A 22 -1.48 0.61 -14.37
C GLY A 22 -1.85 0.31 -12.91
N ILE A 23 -3.09 -0.10 -12.61
CA ILE A 23 -3.49 -0.50 -11.25
C ILE A 23 -2.86 -1.84 -10.89
N LYS A 24 -2.79 -2.77 -11.85
CA LYS A 24 -2.09 -4.05 -11.65
C LYS A 24 -0.61 -3.85 -11.34
N ILE A 25 0.08 -2.99 -12.12
CA ILE A 25 1.48 -2.65 -11.87
C ILE A 25 1.63 -2.01 -10.48
N LEU A 26 0.76 -1.08 -10.11
CA LEU A 26 0.79 -0.46 -8.78
C LEU A 26 0.65 -1.49 -7.66
N CYS A 27 -0.30 -2.41 -7.76
CA CYS A 27 -0.45 -3.46 -6.74
C CYS A 27 0.81 -4.32 -6.63
N VAL A 28 1.43 -4.69 -7.75
CA VAL A 28 2.69 -5.46 -7.71
C VAL A 28 3.81 -4.65 -7.05
N VAL A 29 3.97 -3.38 -7.41
CA VAL A 29 4.96 -2.49 -6.78
C VAL A 29 4.68 -2.31 -5.30
N THR A 30 3.44 -2.10 -4.90
CA THR A 30 3.02 -1.98 -3.49
C THR A 30 3.34 -3.25 -2.72
N VAL A 31 3.05 -4.43 -3.27
CA VAL A 31 3.35 -5.70 -2.61
C VAL A 31 4.86 -5.91 -2.47
N LEU A 32 5.66 -5.55 -3.49
CA LEU A 32 7.13 -5.62 -3.40
C LEU A 32 7.69 -4.67 -2.35
N LEU A 33 7.20 -3.43 -2.30
CA LEU A 33 7.56 -2.47 -1.26
C LEU A 33 7.16 -2.98 0.13
N ALA A 34 5.92 -3.47 0.28
CA ALA A 34 5.44 -4.06 1.52
C ALA A 34 6.32 -5.24 1.97
N ALA A 35 6.67 -6.16 1.06
CA ALA A 35 7.56 -7.28 1.36
C ALA A 35 8.94 -6.82 1.85
N SER A 36 9.53 -5.82 1.20
CA SER A 36 10.80 -5.23 1.65
C SER A 36 10.69 -4.62 3.06
N THR A 37 9.59 -3.90 3.34
CA THR A 37 9.36 -3.30 4.66
C THR A 37 9.11 -4.34 5.75
N ILE A 38 8.46 -5.46 5.44
CA ILE A 38 8.29 -6.59 6.37
C ILE A 38 9.66 -7.18 6.72
N PHE A 39 10.52 -7.41 5.72
CA PHE A 39 11.85 -7.94 5.95
C PHE A 39 12.68 -7.03 6.89
N PHE A 40 12.77 -5.73 6.58
CA PHE A 40 13.48 -4.78 7.43
C PHE A 40 12.81 -4.59 8.80
N GLY A 41 11.48 -4.63 8.86
CA GLY A 41 10.71 -4.57 10.10
C GLY A 41 11.01 -5.75 11.03
N LEU A 42 11.05 -6.97 10.49
CA LEU A 42 11.43 -8.17 11.23
C LEU A 42 12.86 -8.10 11.75
N VAL A 43 13.81 -7.64 10.92
CA VAL A 43 15.20 -7.43 11.36
C VAL A 43 15.26 -6.46 12.54
N ARG A 44 14.52 -5.34 12.49
CA ARG A 44 14.46 -4.38 13.59
C ARG A 44 13.85 -4.97 14.86
N VAL A 45 12.81 -5.80 14.74
CA VAL A 45 12.21 -6.51 15.88
C VAL A 45 13.21 -7.49 16.50
N ILE A 46 13.93 -8.27 15.70
CA ILE A 46 14.92 -9.25 16.19
C ILE A 46 16.10 -8.55 16.88
N VAL A 47 16.65 -7.50 16.26
CA VAL A 47 17.75 -6.70 16.84
C VAL A 47 17.29 -5.98 18.12
N GLY A 48 16.08 -5.42 18.11
CA GLY A 48 15.48 -4.79 19.28
C GLY A 48 15.26 -5.79 20.43
N LEU A 49 14.78 -6.99 20.13
CA LEU A 49 14.53 -8.02 21.15
C LEU A 49 15.82 -8.61 21.73
N SER A 50 16.84 -8.84 20.90
CA SER A 50 18.16 -9.33 21.34
C SER A 50 18.92 -8.31 22.19
N THR A 51 18.70 -7.02 21.96
CA THR A 51 19.27 -5.96 22.81
C THR A 51 18.50 -5.80 24.12
N ILE A 52 17.18 -6.02 24.13
CA ILE A 52 16.35 -6.04 25.36
C ILE A 52 16.73 -7.22 26.27
N SER A 53 16.99 -8.42 25.73
CA SER A 53 17.34 -9.60 26.52
C SER A 53 18.67 -9.46 27.27
N THR A 54 19.60 -8.68 26.73
CA THR A 54 20.89 -8.38 27.39
C THR A 54 20.85 -7.23 28.41
N ALA A 55 19.83 -6.38 28.38
CA ALA A 55 19.80 -5.12 29.15
C ALA A 55 18.72 -5.03 30.24
N GLY A 56 17.87 -6.07 30.39
CA GLY A 56 16.79 -6.11 31.37
C GLY A 56 15.59 -5.21 31.01
N LEU A 57 14.38 -5.68 31.36
CA LEU A 57 13.09 -5.07 30.99
C LEU A 57 12.91 -3.61 31.43
N GLY A 58 13.54 -3.20 32.54
CA GLY A 58 13.39 -1.84 33.10
C GLY A 58 14.03 -0.72 32.28
N SER A 59 14.98 -1.02 31.37
CA SER A 59 15.68 -0.01 30.56
C SER A 59 15.20 0.04 29.09
N ALA A 60 14.28 -0.85 28.71
CA ALA A 60 13.89 -1.07 27.31
C ALA A 60 13.14 0.11 26.69
N ILE A 61 12.33 0.83 27.46
CA ILE A 61 11.43 1.88 26.94
C ILE A 61 12.18 3.19 26.64
N VAL A 62 13.30 3.44 27.33
CA VAL A 62 14.07 4.70 27.23
C VAL A 62 15.25 4.57 26.26
N ARG A 63 15.66 3.33 25.91
CA ARG A 63 16.79 3.08 25.00
C ARG A 63 16.34 2.94 23.55
N PRO A 64 17.23 3.29 22.58
CA PRO A 64 16.95 3.14 21.14
C PRO A 64 16.53 1.71 20.74
N ALA A 65 16.89 0.70 21.53
CA ALA A 65 16.50 -0.69 21.36
C ALA A 65 14.98 -0.93 21.45
N GLY A 66 14.27 -0.38 22.45
CA GLY A 66 12.82 -0.56 22.55
C GLY A 66 12.05 0.22 21.49
N VAL A 67 12.57 1.40 21.13
CA VAL A 67 12.04 2.21 20.02
C VAL A 67 12.18 1.44 18.69
N ALA A 68 13.29 0.72 18.48
CA ALA A 68 13.48 -0.13 17.29
C ALA A 68 12.47 -1.28 17.23
N THR A 69 12.16 -1.93 18.36
CA THR A 69 11.13 -2.99 18.41
C THR A 69 9.74 -2.46 18.11
N ILE A 70 9.34 -1.33 18.71
CA ILE A 70 8.02 -0.72 18.51
C ILE A 70 7.86 -0.23 17.06
N THR A 71 8.87 0.45 16.51
CA THR A 71 8.85 0.92 15.12
C THR A 71 8.87 -0.23 14.12
N GLY A 72 9.58 -1.32 14.44
CA GLY A 72 9.55 -2.56 13.66
C GLY A 72 8.16 -3.22 13.63
N LEU A 73 7.51 -3.34 14.79
CA LEU A 73 6.13 -3.85 14.90
C LEU A 73 5.13 -2.96 14.16
N LEU A 74 5.21 -1.64 14.33
CA LEU A 74 4.36 -0.69 13.63
C LEU A 74 4.52 -0.81 12.11
N SER A 75 5.77 -0.91 11.63
CA SER A 75 6.05 -1.13 10.21
C SER A 75 5.37 -2.41 9.71
N LEU A 76 5.43 -3.49 10.49
CA LEU A 76 4.85 -4.78 10.14
C LEU A 76 3.32 -4.73 10.01
N VAL A 77 2.65 -4.06 10.95
CA VAL A 77 1.20 -3.83 10.90
C VAL A 77 0.82 -2.99 9.67
N LEU A 78 1.59 -1.94 9.38
CA LEU A 78 1.35 -1.09 8.22
C LEU A 78 1.54 -1.82 6.90
N SER A 79 2.54 -2.70 6.79
CA SER A 79 2.77 -3.53 5.60
C SER A 79 1.62 -4.51 5.35
N VAL A 80 1.09 -5.13 6.41
CA VAL A 80 -0.11 -5.98 6.30
C VAL A 80 -1.30 -5.16 5.78
N GLY A 81 -1.50 -3.95 6.32
CA GLY A 81 -2.51 -3.01 5.82
C GLY A 81 -2.34 -2.68 4.34
N GLN A 82 -1.11 -2.44 3.87
CA GLN A 82 -0.82 -2.19 2.46
C GLN A 82 -1.20 -3.37 1.56
N ILE A 83 -0.95 -4.61 1.99
CA ILE A 83 -1.31 -5.81 1.22
C ILE A 83 -2.83 -5.94 1.11
N ILE A 84 -3.57 -5.72 2.21
CA ILE A 84 -5.04 -5.74 2.23
C ILE A 84 -5.61 -4.69 1.27
N VAL A 85 -5.08 -3.47 1.30
CA VAL A 85 -5.48 -2.40 0.40
C VAL A 85 -5.11 -2.70 -1.04
N ALA A 86 -3.91 -3.23 -1.31
CA ALA A 86 -3.51 -3.63 -2.66
C ALA A 86 -4.46 -4.68 -3.23
N PHE A 87 -4.90 -5.64 -2.42
CA PHE A 87 -5.92 -6.60 -2.83
C PHE A 87 -7.28 -5.92 -3.11
N GLY A 88 -7.67 -4.96 -2.27
CA GLY A 88 -8.87 -4.15 -2.49
C GLY A 88 -8.82 -3.30 -3.77
N LEU A 89 -7.66 -2.70 -4.08
CA LEU A 89 -7.43 -1.91 -5.29
C LEU A 89 -7.43 -2.79 -6.54
N TRP A 90 -6.89 -4.00 -6.44
CA TRP A 90 -6.92 -5.01 -7.49
C TRP A 90 -8.36 -5.44 -7.81
N ALA A 91 -9.17 -5.63 -6.77
CA ALA A 91 -10.59 -5.96 -6.88
C ALA A 91 -11.49 -4.74 -7.15
N LEU A 92 -10.91 -3.56 -7.41
CA LEU A 92 -11.61 -2.31 -7.70
C LEU A 92 -12.68 -1.93 -6.64
N LYS A 93 -12.47 -2.29 -5.37
CA LYS A 93 -13.47 -1.98 -4.33
C LYS A 93 -13.43 -0.50 -3.94
N PRO A 94 -14.60 0.15 -3.75
CA PRO A 94 -14.67 1.60 -3.46
C PRO A 94 -14.00 1.98 -2.14
N TRP A 95 -14.02 1.10 -1.13
CA TRP A 95 -13.32 1.33 0.13
C TRP A 95 -11.79 1.34 -0.03
N ALA A 96 -11.25 0.61 -0.99
CA ALA A 96 -9.80 0.45 -1.14
C ALA A 96 -9.12 1.77 -1.49
N TRP A 97 -9.80 2.64 -2.24
CA TRP A 97 -9.34 3.99 -2.54
C TRP A 97 -9.14 4.82 -1.27
N ALA A 98 -10.17 4.92 -0.42
CA ALA A 98 -10.10 5.71 0.81
C ALA A 98 -9.03 5.16 1.77
N TRP A 99 -8.99 3.83 1.94
CA TRP A 99 -8.01 3.18 2.81
C TRP A 99 -6.58 3.28 2.27
N SER A 100 -6.39 3.32 0.95
CA SER A 100 -5.07 3.56 0.35
C SER A 100 -4.53 4.94 0.68
N LEU A 101 -5.37 5.99 0.60
CA LEU A 101 -4.96 7.33 0.97
C LEU A 101 -4.68 7.43 2.48
N ALA A 102 -5.49 6.80 3.32
CA ALA A 102 -5.24 6.79 4.76
C ALA A 102 -3.92 6.07 5.10
N LEU A 103 -3.71 4.85 4.59
CA LEU A 103 -2.52 4.04 4.90
C LEU A 103 -1.24 4.60 4.30
N TYR A 104 -1.23 4.99 3.04
CA TYR A 104 -0.04 5.60 2.44
C TYR A 104 0.31 6.94 3.09
N GLY A 105 -0.70 7.70 3.53
CA GLY A 105 -0.49 8.92 4.31
C GLY A 105 0.15 8.64 5.67
N LEU A 106 -0.37 7.64 6.40
CA LEU A 106 0.18 7.27 7.71
C LEU A 106 1.62 6.72 7.61
N ILE A 107 1.90 5.93 6.57
CA ILE A 107 3.23 5.42 6.29
C ILE A 107 4.15 6.58 5.90
N GLY A 108 3.71 7.46 5.00
CA GLY A 108 4.45 8.67 4.65
C GLY A 108 4.82 9.50 5.88
N LEU A 109 3.87 9.69 6.80
CA LEU A 109 4.10 10.39 8.07
C LEU A 109 5.13 9.68 8.96
N HIS A 110 5.05 8.36 9.07
CA HIS A 110 6.01 7.55 9.85
C HIS A 110 7.45 7.73 9.33
N TRP A 111 7.63 7.87 8.02
CA TRP A 111 8.94 7.99 7.37
C TRP A 111 9.36 9.44 7.06
N TYR A 112 8.48 10.42 7.26
CA TYR A 112 8.69 11.83 6.87
C TYR A 112 9.96 12.42 7.49
N GLY A 113 10.26 12.09 8.75
CA GLY A 113 11.46 12.57 9.45
C GLY A 113 12.79 11.97 8.97
N GLN A 114 12.77 10.97 8.08
CA GLN A 114 13.98 10.26 7.66
C GLN A 114 14.51 10.65 6.27
N GLY A 115 13.89 11.62 5.58
CA GLY A 115 14.35 12.10 4.27
C GLY A 115 14.43 11.01 3.19
N ASN A 116 13.63 9.96 3.33
CA ASN A 116 13.78 8.73 2.57
C ASN A 116 13.05 8.82 1.21
N LEU A 117 13.72 8.39 0.14
CA LEU A 117 13.15 8.26 -1.23
C LEU A 117 11.83 7.49 -1.25
N VAL A 118 11.64 6.56 -0.31
CA VAL A 118 10.40 5.80 -0.12
C VAL A 118 9.18 6.73 0.07
N VAL A 119 9.34 7.85 0.79
CA VAL A 119 8.25 8.82 1.02
C VAL A 119 7.86 9.52 -0.28
N THR A 120 8.84 9.89 -1.11
CA THR A 120 8.59 10.53 -2.41
C THR A 120 7.86 9.58 -3.37
N VAL A 121 8.26 8.30 -3.40
CA VAL A 121 7.59 7.26 -4.19
C VAL A 121 6.15 7.05 -3.70
N LEU A 122 5.95 6.97 -2.38
CA LEU A 122 4.62 6.85 -1.77
C LEU A 122 3.70 8.03 -2.10
N LEU A 123 4.22 9.26 -2.04
CA LEU A 123 3.47 10.45 -2.45
C LEU A 123 3.09 10.39 -3.93
N GLY A 124 3.99 9.95 -4.81
CA GLY A 124 3.69 9.73 -6.22
C GLY A 124 2.56 8.71 -6.43
N VAL A 125 2.58 7.61 -5.67
CA VAL A 125 1.52 6.59 -5.67
C VAL A 125 0.19 7.20 -5.19
N MET A 126 0.19 7.99 -4.12
CA MET A 126 -1.02 8.68 -3.64
C MET A 126 -1.61 9.63 -4.67
N VAL A 127 -0.78 10.45 -5.32
CA VAL A 127 -1.22 11.39 -6.36
C VAL A 127 -1.82 10.62 -7.54
N TYR A 128 -1.19 9.51 -7.95
CA TYR A 128 -1.71 8.67 -9.01
C TYR A 128 -3.08 8.05 -8.65
N ILE A 129 -3.21 7.48 -7.45
CA ILE A 129 -4.48 6.87 -7.01
C ILE A 129 -5.57 7.95 -6.86
N ALA A 130 -5.23 9.13 -6.35
CA ALA A 130 -6.16 10.27 -6.27
C ALA A 130 -6.66 10.69 -7.65
N SER A 131 -5.78 10.71 -8.67
CA SER A 131 -6.16 11.00 -10.06
C SER A 131 -7.08 9.94 -10.69
N LYS A 132 -7.21 8.76 -10.09
CA LYS A 132 -8.00 7.62 -10.59
C LYS A 132 -9.27 7.38 -9.77
N LYS A 133 -9.73 8.36 -9.00
CA LYS A 133 -10.98 8.27 -8.22
C LYS A 133 -12.19 7.78 -9.04
N GLU A 134 -12.26 8.16 -10.31
CA GLU A 134 -13.36 7.80 -11.23
C GLU A 134 -13.56 6.28 -11.43
N TYR A 135 -12.57 5.46 -11.11
CA TYR A 135 -12.65 4.00 -11.21
C TYR A 135 -13.26 3.32 -9.98
N TYR A 136 -13.52 4.06 -8.89
CA TYR A 136 -13.88 3.52 -7.57
C TYR A 136 -15.23 4.03 -7.04
N HIS A 137 -16.17 4.32 -7.95
CA HIS A 137 -17.55 4.72 -7.62
C HIS A 137 -18.47 3.53 -7.35
#